data_AF-A0A1I2IMP8-F1
#
_entry.id   AF-A0A1I2IMP8-F1
#
_cell.length_a   1.000
_cell.length_b   1.000
_cell.length_c   1.000
_cell.angle_alpha   90.00
_cell.angle_beta   90.00
_cell.angle_gamma   90.00
#
_symmetry.space_group_name_H-M   'P 1'
#
loop_
_entity.id
_entity.type
_entity.pdbx_description
1 polymer ?
#
loop_
_entity_poly.entity_id
_entity_poly.type
_entity_poly.pdbx_seq_one_letter_code
_entity_poly.pdbx_strand_id
1 'polypeptide(L)' 'ICKDYVCVTPPECQVDADCDPGEICKDYVCVDPRPTCKYDSDCPDHHVCKYGKCKEICKRFVDSQCE' A
#
# COMPACT_ATOMS: atom_id res chain seq x y z
N ILE A 1 17.05 -2.52 -15.27
CA ILE A 1 18.20 -1.75 -15.82
C ILE A 1 19.49 -2.34 -15.27
N CYS A 2 20.56 -2.44 -16.06
CA CYS A 2 21.86 -2.93 -15.58
C CYS A 2 22.73 -1.74 -15.18
N LYS A 3 23.16 -1.66 -13.93
CA LYS A 3 24.05 -0.62 -13.41
C LYS A 3 25.14 -1.30 -12.58
N ASP A 4 26.41 -1.03 -12.90
CA ASP A 4 27.58 -1.59 -12.19
C ASP A 4 27.55 -3.13 -12.07
N TYR A 5 27.20 -3.81 -13.16
CA TYR A 5 27.07 -5.29 -13.24
C TYR A 5 25.96 -5.90 -12.36
N VAL A 6 25.10 -5.08 -11.77
CA VAL A 6 23.93 -5.51 -10.98
C VAL A 6 22.64 -5.17 -11.73
N CYS A 7 21.70 -6.11 -11.74
CA CYS A 7 20.33 -5.84 -12.15
C CYS A 7 19.65 -4.97 -11.10
N VAL A 8 19.36 -3.71 -11.44
CA VAL A 8 18.52 -2.84 -10.62
C VAL A 8 17.14 -2.73 -11.26
N THR A 9 16.09 -2.83 -10.46
CA THR A 9 14.72 -2.64 -10.93
C THR A 9 14.54 -1.15 -11.23
N PRO A 10 14.08 -0.76 -12.43
CA PRO A 10 13.74 0.63 -12.68
C PRO A 10 12.64 1.07 -11.71
N PRO A 11 12.65 2.34 -11.26
CA PRO A 11 11.57 2.89 -10.47
C PRO A 11 10.25 2.81 -11.26
N GLU A 12 9.15 2.67 -10.55
CA GLU A 12 7.81 2.60 -11.16
C GLU A 12 7.42 3.96 -11.76
N CYS A 13 7.79 5.05 -11.09
CA CYS A 13 7.53 6.42 -11.52
C CYS A 13 8.69 7.37 -11.16
N GLN A 14 8.76 8.52 -11.81
CA GLN A 14 9.58 9.67 -11.42
C GLN A 14 8.71 10.88 -11.07
N VAL A 15 7.54 11.00 -11.69
CA VAL A 15 6.56 12.07 -11.49
C VAL A 15 5.14 11.50 -11.45
N ASP A 16 4.19 12.25 -10.89
CA ASP A 16 2.78 11.82 -10.79
C ASP A 16 2.15 11.46 -12.15
N ALA A 17 2.62 12.10 -13.23
CA ALA A 17 2.13 11.84 -14.59
C ALA A 17 2.56 10.47 -15.16
N ASP A 18 3.51 9.78 -14.51
CA ASP A 18 3.91 8.42 -14.86
C ASP A 18 2.93 7.37 -14.29
N CYS A 19 2.07 7.75 -13.33
CA CYS A 19 1.12 6.86 -12.65
C CYS A 19 -0.28 6.91 -13.26
N ASP A 20 -1.13 5.96 -12.86
CA ASP A 20 -2.52 5.93 -13.31
C ASP A 20 -3.33 7.14 -12.77
N PRO A 21 -4.41 7.55 -13.45
CA PRO A 21 -5.23 8.69 -13.03
C PRO A 21 -5.70 8.58 -11.58
N GLY A 22 -5.26 9.51 -10.74
CA GLY A 22 -5.60 9.58 -9.32
C GLY A 22 -4.52 9.06 -8.37
N GLU A 23 -3.47 8.45 -8.89
CA GLU A 23 -2.28 8.07 -8.13
C GLU A 23 -1.23 9.20 -8.12
N ILE A 24 -0.29 9.10 -7.17
CA ILE A 24 0.85 10.01 -7.05
C ILE A 24 2.15 9.22 -7.00
N CYS A 25 3.22 9.81 -7.51
CA CYS A 25 4.55 9.22 -7.44
C CYS A 25 5.19 9.54 -6.09
N LYS A 26 5.24 8.56 -5.20
CA LYS A 26 5.84 8.70 -3.88
C LYS A 26 6.94 7.67 -3.68
N ASP A 27 8.14 8.14 -3.32
CA ASP A 27 9.30 7.28 -3.08
C ASP A 27 9.58 6.34 -4.28
N TYR A 28 9.37 6.84 -5.50
CA TYR A 28 9.51 6.10 -6.77
C TYR A 28 8.50 4.97 -7.01
N VAL A 29 7.39 4.98 -6.27
CA VAL A 29 6.28 4.02 -6.35
C VAL A 29 4.98 4.79 -6.60
N CYS A 30 4.13 4.27 -7.48
CA CYS A 30 2.80 4.82 -7.68
C CYS A 30 1.91 4.42 -6.51
N VAL A 31 1.32 5.41 -5.82
CA VAL A 31 0.44 5.16 -4.68
C VAL A 31 -0.88 5.87 -4.86
N ASP A 32 -1.98 5.17 -4.60
CA ASP A 32 -3.30 5.78 -4.48
C ASP A 32 -3.39 6.52 -3.12
N PRO A 33 -3.51 7.86 -3.11
CA PRO A 33 -3.64 8.64 -1.89
C PRO A 33 -5.05 8.55 -1.29
N ARG A 34 -6.03 7.99 -1.99
CA ARG A 34 -7.40 7.86 -1.49
C ARG A 34 -7.44 6.83 -0.37
N PRO A 35 -8.15 7.13 0.73
CA PRO A 35 -8.35 6.15 1.77
C PRO A 35 -9.16 4.98 1.20
N THR A 36 -8.69 3.75 1.42
CA THR A 36 -9.40 2.53 1.01
C THR A 36 -10.63 2.27 1.88
N CYS A 37 -10.72 2.94 3.04
CA CYS A 37 -11.81 2.81 3.99
C CYS A 37 -12.00 4.12 4.76
N LYS A 38 -13.22 4.36 5.23
CA LYS A 38 -13.54 5.43 6.19
C LYS A 38 -13.98 4.86 7.55
N TYR A 39 -14.63 3.69 7.53
CA TYR A 39 -15.12 2.98 8.69
C TYR A 39 -14.69 1.51 8.64
N ASP A 40 -14.68 0.82 9.77
CA ASP A 40 -14.34 -0.61 9.85
C ASP A 40 -15.27 -1.47 8.97
N SER A 41 -16.51 -1.04 8.78
CA SER A 41 -17.49 -1.69 7.91
C SER A 41 -17.14 -1.63 6.41
N ASP A 42 -16.24 -0.73 6.01
CA ASP A 42 -15.79 -0.62 4.62
C ASP A 42 -14.71 -1.68 4.31
N CYS A 43 -14.15 -2.31 5.35
CA CYS A 43 -13.11 -3.31 5.23
C CYS A 43 -13.67 -4.73 5.22
N PRO A 44 -12.98 -5.68 4.55
CA PRO A 44 -13.36 -7.08 4.57
C PRO A 44 -13.29 -7.65 5.98
N ASP A 45 -13.91 -8.82 6.18
CA ASP A 45 -13.85 -9.51 7.46
C ASP A 45 -12.41 -9.63 8.00
N HIS A 46 -12.27 -9.49 9.31
CA HIS A 46 -10.98 -9.49 10.00
C HIS A 46 -10.08 -8.29 9.68
N HIS A 47 -10.61 -7.18 9.16
CA HIS A 47 -9.88 -5.93 9.00
C HIS A 47 -10.58 -4.78 9.72
N VAL A 48 -9.80 -3.77 10.14
CA VAL A 48 -10.29 -2.49 10.67
C VAL A 48 -9.71 -1.35 9.86
N CYS A 49 -10.45 -0.24 9.81
CA CYS A 49 -10.00 0.95 9.10
C CYS A 49 -9.05 1.76 9.99
N LYS A 50 -7.75 1.72 9.67
CA LYS A 50 -6.72 2.47 10.41
C LYS A 50 -5.91 3.33 9.46
N TYR A 51 -5.96 4.65 9.68
CA TYR A 51 -5.31 5.66 8.84
C TYR A 51 -5.77 5.60 7.37
N GLY A 52 -7.06 5.33 7.15
CA GLY A 52 -7.61 5.22 5.80
C GLY A 52 -7.15 3.97 5.04
N LYS A 53 -6.57 2.98 5.73
CA LYS A 53 -6.23 1.68 5.16
C LYS A 53 -6.85 0.56 5.97
N CYS A 54 -7.37 -0.46 5.29
CA CYS A 54 -7.80 -1.68 5.94
C CYS A 54 -6.56 -2.41 6.48
N LYS A 55 -6.50 -2.58 7.79
CA LYS A 55 -5.46 -3.35 8.45
C LYS A 55 -6.07 -4.60 9.05
N GLU A 56 -5.44 -5.72 8.78
CA GLU A 56 -5.86 -6.98 9.37
C GLU A 56 -5.79 -6.91 10.90
N ILE A 57 -6.85 -7.40 11.54
CA ILE A 57 -6.91 -7.58 12.97
C ILE A 57 -6.83 -9.07 13.28
N CYS A 58 -5.83 -9.41 14.08
CA CYS A 58 -5.74 -10.69 14.77
C CYS A 58 -7.05 -10.89 15.62
N LYS A 59 -8.03 -11.66 15.13
CA LYS A 59 -9.25 -11.98 15.92
C LYS A 59 -8.92 -12.98 17.03
N ARG A 60 -8.86 -12.46 18.27
CA ARG A 60 -8.84 -13.13 19.59
C ARG A 60 -7.47 -13.31 20.26
N PHE A 61 -7.26 -12.52 21.32
CA PHE A 61 -6.63 -12.87 22.61
C PHE A 61 -5.30 -13.65 22.65
N VAL A 62 -4.52 -13.71 21.58
CA VAL A 62 -3.14 -14.19 21.61
C VAL A 62 -2.35 -13.48 20.51
N ASP A 63 -1.28 -12.78 20.91
CA ASP A 63 -0.39 -11.94 20.10
C ASP A 63 0.47 -12.73 19.09
N SER A 64 -0.06 -13.75 18.41
CA SER A 64 0.78 -14.70 17.67
C SER A 64 0.35 -15.07 16.25
N GLN A 65 -0.66 -14.44 15.65
CA GLN A 65 -1.03 -14.75 14.26
C GLN A 65 -1.46 -13.52 13.46
N CYS A 66 -0.52 -12.61 13.29
CA CYS A 66 -0.53 -11.71 12.16
C CYS A 66 0.66 -12.19 11.30
N GLU A 67 0.41 -13.18 10.43
CA GLU A 67 1.39 -13.68 9.44
C GLU A 67 1.42 -12.75 8.21
#